data_AF-A0A9D2K5F8-F1
#
_entry.id   AF-A0A9D2K5F8-F1
#
_cell.length_a   1.000
_cell.length_b   1.000
_cell.length_c   1.000
_cell.angle_alpha   90.00
_cell.angle_beta   90.00
_cell.angle_gamma   90.00
#
_symmetry.space_group_name_H-M   'P 1'
#
loop_
_entity.id
_entity.type
_entity.pdbx_description
1 polymer ?
#
loop_
_entity_poly.entity_id
_entity_poly.type
_entity_poly.pdbx_seq_one_letter_code
_entity_poly.pdbx_strand_id
1 'polypeptide(L)'
;MREIHFWRAGRALVCEIPRLSAAEREVAEETARHTKNTWQKNRDFQEILKNTVQGKLAEVVFEACLEQVTDTCLAVYDQFRADGMKRHAPVDALIFKKETAEAVRLDCERRLAKEAADSEFGTVSVGLREYLSSRGAVTVEIKSSALKGADFDGVGDLKHRTPRDFSVIAENILKRDFFIYPHFLRSSGEISSFYQYAEYVRTTRGDQFPSGNRSFLHRLMEVEYDNACDVYTRLYFDYGSGHVYIPGYISREDFFVRPRIGKMPGAKSGQAVYCMRSIGDGFPVEEIDGDRRLWNHDRQGAYARLFGGRAELCPCCGGKLQICASRNRQQYFYHCFGCGKNFSADL
;
A
#
# COMPACT_ATOMS: atom_id res chain seq x y z
N MET A 1 17.52 -18.40 10.63
CA MET A 1 16.38 -17.47 10.86
C MET A 1 16.76 -16.55 12.01
N ARG A 2 16.54 -15.24 11.90
CA ARG A 2 16.84 -14.30 13.00
C ARG A 2 15.73 -14.43 14.05
N GLU A 3 16.10 -14.75 15.28
CA GLU A 3 15.15 -14.83 16.39
C GLU A 3 14.77 -13.39 16.79
N ILE A 4 13.56 -12.98 16.43
CA ILE A 4 12.97 -11.68 16.80
C ILE A 4 11.76 -11.99 17.65
N HIS A 5 11.75 -11.53 18.90
CA HIS A 5 10.62 -11.73 19.80
C HIS A 5 9.52 -10.70 19.50
N PHE A 6 8.34 -11.19 19.10
CA PHE A 6 7.14 -10.38 18.88
C PHE A 6 6.17 -10.50 20.05
N TRP A 7 5.56 -9.38 20.43
CA TRP A 7 4.44 -9.36 21.36
C TRP A 7 3.33 -8.45 20.84
N ARG A 8 2.13 -8.64 21.38
CA ARG A 8 0.94 -7.89 20.95
C ARG A 8 0.77 -6.61 21.77
N ALA A 9 0.45 -5.52 21.07
CA ALA A 9 0.01 -4.25 21.64
C ALA A 9 -1.24 -3.78 20.89
N GLY A 10 -2.41 -4.04 21.48
CA GLY A 10 -3.70 -3.84 20.79
C GLY A 10 -3.80 -4.69 19.52
N ARG A 11 -3.99 -4.02 18.37
CA ARG A 11 -4.02 -4.65 17.04
C ARG A 11 -2.65 -4.82 16.37
N ALA A 12 -1.59 -4.23 16.93
CA ALA A 12 -0.25 -4.29 16.36
C ALA A 12 0.60 -5.41 16.99
N LEU A 13 1.53 -5.94 16.21
CA LEU A 13 2.68 -6.66 16.73
C LEU A 13 3.83 -5.67 16.97
N VAL A 14 4.60 -5.90 18.02
CA VAL A 14 5.73 -5.06 18.42
C VAL A 14 6.95 -5.95 18.62
N CYS A 15 8.12 -5.44 18.22
CA CYS A 15 9.40 -6.05 18.55
C CYS A 15 10.45 -4.96 18.83
N GLU A 16 11.59 -5.36 19.39
CA GLU A 16 12.77 -4.50 19.44
C GLU A 16 13.33 -4.28 18.01
N ILE A 17 13.95 -3.12 17.78
CA ILE A 17 14.62 -2.82 16.51
C ILE A 17 15.82 -3.76 16.38
N PRO A 18 15.84 -4.67 15.38
CA PRO A 18 16.97 -5.57 15.20
C PRO A 18 18.18 -4.83 14.62
N ARG A 19 19.35 -5.47 14.67
CA ARG A 19 20.53 -5.00 13.96
C ARG A 19 20.59 -5.62 12.57
N LEU A 20 20.82 -4.78 11.54
CA LEU A 20 21.21 -5.28 10.22
C LEU A 20 22.59 -5.96 10.30
N SER A 21 22.69 -7.11 9.64
CA SER A 21 23.93 -7.82 9.31
C SER A 21 24.81 -6.99 8.38
N ALA A 22 26.08 -7.39 8.22
CA ALA A 22 27.01 -6.71 7.33
C ALA A 22 26.51 -6.67 5.87
N ALA A 23 26.00 -7.80 5.36
CA ALA A 23 25.46 -7.89 4.01
C ALA A 23 24.22 -7.01 3.79
N GLU A 24 23.28 -6.98 4.75
CA GLU A 24 22.10 -6.10 4.66
C GLU A 24 22.48 -4.61 4.69
N ARG A 25 23.54 -4.24 5.43
CA ARG A 25 24.07 -2.87 5.43
C ARG A 25 24.71 -2.51 4.10
N GLU A 26 25.48 -3.42 3.51
CA GLU A 26 26.08 -3.21 2.19
C GLU A 26 25.01 -2.99 1.11
N VAL A 27 23.94 -3.81 1.12
CA VAL A 27 22.78 -3.61 0.23
C VAL A 27 22.13 -2.24 0.46
N ALA A 28 21.96 -1.82 1.72
CA ALA A 28 21.40 -0.51 2.03
C ALA A 28 22.29 0.65 1.55
N GLU A 29 23.61 0.52 1.67
CA GLU A 29 24.57 1.51 1.17
C GLU A 29 24.55 1.59 -0.37
N GLU A 30 24.53 0.46 -1.06
CA GLU A 30 24.49 0.43 -2.52
C GLU A 30 23.17 0.99 -3.05
N THR A 31 22.05 0.64 -2.42
CA THR A 31 20.73 1.22 -2.73
C THR A 31 20.73 2.73 -2.51
N ALA A 32 21.32 3.22 -1.42
CA ALA A 32 21.41 4.64 -1.13
C ALA A 32 22.23 5.41 -2.19
N ARG A 33 23.27 4.80 -2.77
CA ARG A 33 24.09 5.40 -3.83
C ARG A 33 23.33 5.54 -5.15
N HIS A 34 22.43 4.62 -5.47
CA HIS A 34 21.64 4.64 -6.70
C HIS A 34 20.26 5.30 -6.54
N THR A 35 19.86 5.65 -5.32
CA THR A 35 18.60 6.34 -5.06
C THR A 35 18.65 7.77 -5.61
N LYS A 36 18.01 7.98 -6.77
CA LYS A 36 17.84 9.32 -7.34
C LYS A 36 16.81 10.12 -6.54
N ASN A 37 17.12 11.38 -6.26
CA ASN A 37 16.20 12.33 -5.63
C ASN A 37 15.05 12.68 -6.59
N THR A 38 13.98 11.89 -6.58
CA THR A 38 12.84 12.06 -7.50
C THR A 38 11.86 13.16 -7.07
N TRP A 39 11.82 13.53 -5.78
CA TRP A 39 10.81 14.47 -5.24
C TRP A 39 11.35 15.51 -4.26
N GLN A 40 12.55 15.32 -3.72
CA GLN A 40 13.17 16.26 -2.76
C GLN A 40 14.52 16.70 -3.31
N LYS A 41 14.58 17.90 -3.90
CA LYS A 41 15.86 18.50 -4.32
C LYS A 41 16.75 18.66 -3.09
N ASN A 42 18.02 18.26 -3.19
CA ASN A 42 19.09 18.47 -2.20
C ASN A 42 19.03 17.63 -0.90
N ARG A 43 18.51 16.40 -0.90
CA ARG A 43 18.76 15.50 0.25
C ARG A 43 20.23 15.11 0.29
N ASP A 44 20.85 15.22 1.46
CA ASP A 44 22.20 14.73 1.67
C ASP A 44 22.23 13.18 1.67
N PHE A 45 23.39 12.62 1.37
CA PHE A 45 23.56 11.16 1.30
C PHE A 45 23.30 10.47 2.64
N GLN A 46 23.58 11.13 3.78
CA GLN A 46 23.37 10.55 5.10
C GLN A 46 21.88 10.40 5.42
N GLU A 47 21.05 11.35 5.00
CA GLU A 47 19.59 11.29 5.10
C GLU A 47 19.04 10.18 4.19
N ILE A 48 19.58 10.03 2.98
CA ILE A 48 19.21 8.94 2.05
C ILE A 48 19.57 7.60 2.68
N LEU A 49 20.80 7.44 3.17
CA LEU A 49 21.29 6.22 3.79
C LEU A 49 20.46 5.87 5.03
N LYS A 50 20.20 6.83 5.93
CA LYS A 50 19.36 6.63 7.10
C LYS A 50 17.97 6.10 6.74
N ASN A 51 17.32 6.72 5.75
CA ASN A 51 15.99 6.27 5.31
C ASN A 51 16.03 4.90 4.63
N THR A 52 17.10 4.61 3.88
CA THR A 52 17.30 3.32 3.23
C THR A 52 17.52 2.21 4.27
N VAL A 53 18.32 2.47 5.31
CA VAL A 53 18.51 1.58 6.45
C VAL A 53 17.19 1.32 7.19
N GLN A 54 16.38 2.36 7.43
CA GLN A 54 15.05 2.17 8.01
C GLN A 54 14.13 1.31 7.13
N GLY A 55 14.17 1.51 5.80
CA GLY A 55 13.48 0.65 4.84
C GLY A 55 13.91 -0.82 4.96
N LYS A 56 15.23 -1.06 4.96
CA LYS A 56 15.78 -2.41 5.06
C LYS A 56 15.46 -3.10 6.39
N LEU A 57 15.47 -2.34 7.49
CA LEU A 57 15.01 -2.82 8.78
C LEU A 57 13.53 -3.24 8.75
N ALA A 58 12.69 -2.52 8.02
CA ALA A 58 11.28 -2.85 7.90
C ALA A 58 11.07 -4.16 7.12
N GLU A 59 11.81 -4.38 6.03
CA GLU A 59 11.79 -5.64 5.29
C GLU A 59 12.18 -6.82 6.18
N VAL A 60 13.29 -6.70 6.91
CA VAL A 60 13.79 -7.72 7.84
C VAL A 60 12.77 -8.04 8.93
N VAL A 61 12.18 -7.01 9.54
CA VAL A 61 11.19 -7.19 10.61
C VAL A 61 9.93 -7.84 10.06
N PHE A 62 9.48 -7.43 8.87
CA PHE A 62 8.28 -7.99 8.26
C PHE A 62 8.48 -9.44 7.78
N GLU A 63 9.65 -9.77 7.20
CA GLU A 63 10.05 -11.13 6.86
C GLU A 63 10.01 -12.04 8.09
N ALA A 64 10.68 -11.63 9.17
CA ALA A 64 10.69 -12.40 10.42
C ALA A 64 9.30 -12.52 11.04
N CYS A 65 8.46 -11.49 10.92
CA CYS A 65 7.08 -11.51 11.38
C CYS A 65 6.28 -12.58 10.64
N LEU A 66 6.22 -12.51 9.30
CA LEU A 66 5.50 -13.50 8.48
C LEU A 66 5.99 -14.93 8.75
N GLU A 67 7.30 -15.12 8.77
CA GLU A 67 7.90 -16.44 8.97
C GLU A 67 7.58 -17.06 10.34
N GLN A 68 7.41 -16.25 11.38
CA GLN A 68 7.13 -16.73 12.74
C GLN A 68 5.65 -16.81 13.09
N VAL A 69 4.82 -15.91 12.56
CA VAL A 69 3.42 -15.75 12.99
C VAL A 69 2.39 -16.21 11.97
N THR A 70 2.82 -16.58 10.76
CA THR A 70 1.93 -17.05 9.69
C THR A 70 2.52 -18.25 8.92
N ASP A 71 1.71 -18.86 8.05
CA ASP A 71 2.09 -19.93 7.13
C ASP A 71 2.62 -19.39 5.78
N THR A 72 3.11 -18.16 5.76
CA THR A 72 3.72 -17.53 4.58
C THR A 72 5.18 -17.18 4.80
N CYS A 73 5.88 -16.95 3.70
CA CYS A 73 7.26 -16.52 3.67
C CYS A 73 7.44 -15.37 2.67
N LEU A 74 8.44 -14.52 2.93
CA LEU A 74 8.76 -13.36 2.11
C LEU A 74 9.97 -13.67 1.21
N ALA A 75 9.89 -13.29 -0.06
CA ALA A 75 11.03 -13.23 -0.98
C ALA A 75 11.30 -11.76 -1.31
N VAL A 76 12.32 -11.17 -0.67
CA VAL A 76 12.66 -9.75 -0.84
C VAL A 76 13.25 -9.52 -2.23
N TYR A 77 12.75 -8.54 -2.98
CA TYR A 77 13.14 -8.30 -4.38
C TYR A 77 14.66 -8.11 -4.56
N ASP A 78 15.29 -7.44 -3.58
CA ASP A 78 16.74 -7.23 -3.56
C ASP A 78 17.59 -8.50 -3.57
N GLN A 79 17.03 -9.65 -3.18
CA GLN A 79 17.76 -10.92 -3.13
C GLN A 79 17.85 -11.61 -4.51
N PHE A 80 16.95 -11.31 -5.44
CA PHE A 80 16.86 -12.01 -6.74
C PHE A 80 16.86 -11.09 -7.96
N ARG A 81 16.92 -9.76 -7.76
CA ARG A 81 17.03 -8.78 -8.85
C ARG A 81 18.36 -8.89 -9.60
N ALA A 82 18.32 -8.62 -10.91
CA ALA A 82 19.45 -8.81 -11.82
C ALA A 82 20.17 -7.50 -12.23
N ASP A 83 19.72 -6.34 -11.73
CA ASP A 83 20.19 -5.01 -12.16
C ASP A 83 21.22 -4.38 -11.21
N GLY A 84 21.62 -5.09 -10.15
CA GLY A 84 22.64 -4.63 -9.19
C GLY A 84 22.22 -3.35 -8.46
N MET A 85 20.96 -3.25 -8.01
CA MET A 85 20.42 -2.11 -7.26
C MET A 85 20.28 -0.79 -8.04
N LYS A 86 20.48 -0.80 -9.36
CA LYS A 86 20.54 0.42 -10.18
C LYS A 86 19.18 1.04 -10.51
N ARG A 87 18.11 0.24 -10.54
CA ARG A 87 16.75 0.68 -10.88
C ARG A 87 15.86 0.70 -9.66
N HIS A 88 14.73 1.40 -9.78
CA HIS A 88 13.69 1.32 -8.76
C HIS A 88 13.07 -0.08 -8.76
N ALA A 89 12.81 -0.62 -7.57
CA ALA A 89 12.12 -1.88 -7.44
C ALA A 89 10.65 -1.72 -7.87
N PRO A 90 10.08 -2.66 -8.65
CA PRO A 90 8.66 -2.65 -9.02
C PRO A 90 7.72 -2.93 -7.84
N VAL A 91 8.24 -3.68 -6.86
CA VAL A 91 7.62 -4.14 -5.62
C VAL A 91 8.77 -4.33 -4.62
N ASP A 92 8.48 -4.28 -3.31
CA ASP A 92 9.51 -4.50 -2.30
C ASP A 92 9.77 -6.03 -2.11
N ALA A 93 8.73 -6.86 -2.23
CA ALA A 93 8.86 -8.31 -2.11
C ALA A 93 7.69 -9.09 -2.75
N LEU A 94 7.83 -10.42 -2.78
CA LEU A 94 6.75 -11.38 -3.02
C LEU A 94 6.45 -12.17 -1.73
N ILE A 95 5.18 -12.41 -1.43
CA ILE A 95 4.74 -13.32 -0.37
C ILE A 95 4.25 -14.61 -1.02
N PHE A 96 4.66 -15.74 -0.47
CA PHE A 96 4.22 -17.08 -0.86
C PHE A 96 3.75 -17.83 0.38
N LYS A 97 2.83 -18.78 0.19
CA LYS A 97 2.60 -19.79 1.23
C LYS A 97 3.82 -20.69 1.37
N LYS A 98 4.16 -21.14 2.58
CA LYS A 98 5.36 -21.95 2.85
C LYS A 98 5.37 -23.27 2.07
N GLU A 99 4.21 -23.85 1.82
CA GLU A 99 4.04 -25.06 1.01
C GLU A 99 4.19 -24.84 -0.50
N THR A 100 4.35 -23.60 -0.97
CA THR A 100 4.53 -23.30 -2.39
C THR A 100 5.81 -23.98 -2.90
N ALA A 101 5.69 -24.80 -3.93
CA ALA A 101 6.81 -25.51 -4.53
C ALA A 101 7.93 -24.53 -4.95
N GLU A 102 9.18 -24.87 -4.62
CA GLU A 102 10.36 -24.05 -4.90
C GLU A 102 10.47 -23.65 -6.38
N ALA A 103 10.18 -24.57 -7.30
CA ALA A 103 10.19 -24.31 -8.73
C ALA A 103 9.20 -23.21 -9.16
N VAL A 104 8.06 -23.08 -8.46
CA VAL A 104 7.07 -22.01 -8.71
C VAL A 104 7.61 -20.67 -8.20
N ARG A 105 8.19 -20.66 -6.99
CA ARG A 105 8.81 -19.46 -6.39
C ARG A 105 9.91 -18.90 -7.30
N LEU A 106 10.86 -19.74 -7.69
CA LEU A 106 11.99 -19.36 -8.55
C LEU A 106 11.54 -18.88 -9.93
N ASP A 107 10.48 -19.46 -10.51
CA ASP A 107 9.94 -18.97 -11.79
C ASP A 107 9.31 -17.57 -11.67
N CYS A 108 8.55 -17.32 -10.60
CA CYS A 108 7.97 -16.01 -10.29
C CYS A 108 9.06 -14.95 -10.09
N GLU A 109 10.06 -15.24 -9.24
CA GLU A 109 11.20 -14.37 -8.97
C GLU A 109 11.98 -14.03 -10.25
N ARG A 110 12.29 -15.05 -11.06
CA ARG A 110 13.00 -14.87 -12.34
C ARG A 110 12.23 -14.00 -13.33
N ARG A 111 10.92 -14.22 -13.48
CA ARG A 111 10.08 -13.43 -14.41
C ARG A 111 9.99 -11.97 -13.96
N LEU A 112 9.82 -11.76 -12.66
CA LEU A 112 9.80 -10.43 -12.07
C LEU A 112 11.14 -9.70 -12.27
N ALA A 113 12.26 -10.35 -11.95
CA ALA A 113 13.59 -9.78 -12.14
C ALA A 113 13.88 -9.45 -13.61
N LYS A 114 13.47 -10.33 -14.54
CA LYS A 114 13.67 -10.12 -15.98
C LYS A 114 12.91 -8.88 -16.47
N GLU A 115 11.61 -8.81 -16.22
CA GLU A 115 10.78 -7.70 -16.73
C GLU A 115 11.16 -6.36 -16.08
N ALA A 116 11.48 -6.37 -14.79
CA ALA A 116 11.95 -5.17 -14.10
C ALA A 116 13.32 -4.69 -14.62
N ALA A 117 14.21 -5.61 -14.99
CA ALA A 117 15.50 -5.31 -15.62
C ALA A 117 15.36 -4.82 -17.07
N ASP A 118 14.20 -4.98 -17.71
CA ASP A 118 13.90 -4.44 -19.04
C ASP A 118 13.19 -3.07 -18.95
N SER A 119 12.56 -2.73 -17.82
CA SER A 119 11.86 -1.46 -17.61
C SER A 119 12.77 -0.33 -17.10
N GLU A 120 12.85 0.80 -17.81
CA GLU A 120 13.62 1.98 -17.39
C GLU A 120 13.18 2.51 -16.02
N PHE A 121 11.87 2.47 -15.75
CA PHE A 121 11.27 2.99 -14.53
C PHE A 121 11.04 1.91 -13.46
N GLY A 122 11.48 0.68 -13.70
CA GLY A 122 11.23 -0.45 -12.81
C GLY A 122 9.74 -0.77 -12.68
N THR A 123 8.93 -0.52 -13.72
CA THR A 123 7.52 -0.89 -13.76
C THR A 123 7.34 -2.29 -14.36
N VAL A 124 6.33 -3.02 -13.88
CA VAL A 124 5.93 -4.33 -14.42
C VAL A 124 4.52 -4.24 -15.01
N SER A 125 4.28 -5.06 -16.05
CA SER A 125 3.02 -5.13 -16.74
C SER A 125 1.91 -5.76 -15.90
N VAL A 126 0.66 -5.43 -16.26
CA VAL A 126 -0.54 -6.08 -15.71
C VAL A 126 -0.50 -7.59 -15.97
N GLY A 127 -0.03 -8.03 -17.14
CA GLY A 127 0.09 -9.44 -17.49
C GLY A 127 1.05 -10.22 -16.57
N LEU A 128 2.17 -9.62 -16.17
CA LEU A 128 3.05 -10.23 -15.18
C LEU A 128 2.41 -10.26 -13.79
N ARG A 129 1.72 -9.21 -13.36
CA ARG A 129 0.98 -9.21 -12.08
C ARG A 129 -0.10 -10.31 -12.05
N GLU A 130 -0.82 -10.50 -13.16
CA GLU A 130 -1.77 -11.60 -13.33
C GLU A 130 -1.09 -12.96 -13.25
N TYR A 131 0.05 -13.12 -13.92
CA TYR A 131 0.84 -14.34 -13.87
C TYR A 131 1.26 -14.67 -12.43
N LEU A 132 1.88 -13.71 -11.73
CA LEU A 132 2.32 -13.85 -10.35
C LEU A 132 1.16 -14.28 -9.44
N SER A 133 0.03 -13.57 -9.54
CA SER A 133 -1.18 -13.92 -8.79
C SER A 133 -1.61 -15.35 -9.11
N SER A 134 -1.74 -15.74 -10.38
CA SER A 134 -2.16 -17.11 -10.76
C SER A 134 -1.24 -18.24 -10.26
N ARG A 135 -0.04 -17.90 -9.78
CA ARG A 135 0.95 -18.82 -9.20
C ARG A 135 1.00 -18.77 -7.67
N GLY A 136 0.09 -18.04 -7.03
CA GLY A 136 0.10 -17.85 -5.57
C GLY A 136 1.19 -16.91 -5.08
N ALA A 137 1.75 -16.07 -5.95
CA ALA A 137 2.71 -15.03 -5.56
C ALA A 137 1.97 -13.71 -5.33
N VAL A 138 2.00 -13.23 -4.09
CA VAL A 138 1.34 -11.98 -3.67
C VAL A 138 2.38 -10.87 -3.67
N THR A 139 2.16 -9.82 -4.46
CA THR A 139 3.07 -8.67 -4.52
C THR A 139 2.87 -7.76 -3.32
N VAL A 140 3.95 -7.32 -2.67
CA VAL A 140 3.87 -6.46 -1.49
C VAL A 140 4.74 -5.20 -1.60
N GLU A 141 4.19 -4.10 -1.10
CA GLU A 141 4.91 -2.87 -0.82
C GLU A 141 5.04 -2.69 0.70
N ILE A 142 6.27 -2.49 1.17
CA ILE A 142 6.64 -2.35 2.58
C ILE A 142 7.14 -0.92 2.79
N LYS A 143 6.37 -0.13 3.55
CA LYS A 143 6.79 1.22 3.93
C LYS A 143 7.21 1.30 5.39
N SER A 144 7.98 2.34 5.71
CA SER A 144 8.38 2.60 7.08
C SER A 144 8.24 4.07 7.44
N SER A 145 8.08 4.35 8.73
CA SER A 145 8.02 5.71 9.27
C SER A 145 8.54 5.77 10.68
N ALA A 146 9.26 6.83 11.03
CA ALA A 146 9.50 7.16 12.43
C ALA A 146 8.20 7.68 13.07
N LEU A 147 7.95 7.28 14.33
CA LEU A 147 6.91 7.88 15.15
C LEU A 147 7.25 9.35 15.48
N LYS A 148 6.22 10.17 15.63
CA LYS A 148 6.33 11.62 15.88
C LYS A 148 5.07 12.18 16.54
N GLY A 149 5.26 13.22 17.36
CA GLY A 149 4.19 14.10 17.86
C GLY A 149 2.98 13.31 18.38
N ALA A 150 1.84 13.46 17.70
CA ALA A 150 0.56 12.86 18.05
C ALA A 150 0.56 11.33 18.22
N ASP A 151 1.56 10.63 17.70
CA ASP A 151 1.68 9.18 17.94
C ASP A 151 1.90 8.86 19.43
N PHE A 152 2.47 9.79 20.18
CA PHE A 152 2.77 9.67 21.61
C PHE A 152 1.72 10.33 22.50
N ASP A 153 0.60 10.81 21.95
CA ASP A 153 -0.46 11.42 22.76
C ASP A 153 -1.00 10.39 23.76
N GLY A 154 -0.93 10.73 25.05
CA GLY A 154 -1.34 9.84 26.15
C GLY A 154 -0.24 8.90 26.67
N VAL A 155 1.00 9.03 26.19
CA VAL A 155 2.17 8.25 26.65
C VAL A 155 2.97 9.06 27.67
N GLY A 156 3.31 8.45 28.80
CA GLY A 156 3.96 9.14 29.93
C GLY A 156 5.46 9.38 29.79
N ASP A 157 6.24 8.32 29.53
CA ASP A 157 7.70 8.38 29.35
C ASP A 157 8.05 8.05 27.90
N LEU A 158 8.89 8.88 27.25
CA LEU A 158 9.37 8.73 25.88
C LEU A 158 10.55 7.78 25.71
N LYS A 159 11.18 7.28 26.78
CA LYS A 159 12.27 6.29 26.75
C LYS A 159 11.88 4.92 27.29
N HIS A 160 11.19 4.84 28.43
CA HIS A 160 10.78 3.56 29.04
C HIS A 160 9.28 3.33 28.85
N ARG A 161 8.92 2.43 27.92
CA ARG A 161 7.52 2.11 27.64
C ARG A 161 7.00 1.06 28.60
N THR A 162 5.84 1.32 29.19
CA THR A 162 5.03 0.28 29.84
C THR A 162 4.21 -0.49 28.81
N PRO A 163 3.69 -1.69 29.12
CA PRO A 163 2.75 -2.41 28.25
C PRO A 163 1.54 -1.57 27.82
N ARG A 164 1.07 -0.67 28.69
CA ARG A 164 -0.01 0.27 28.39
C ARG A 164 0.41 1.29 27.34
N ASP A 165 1.62 1.84 27.44
CA ASP A 165 2.13 2.82 26.48
C ASP A 165 2.22 2.24 25.06
N PHE A 166 2.70 0.99 24.93
CA PHE A 166 2.72 0.29 23.64
C PHE A 166 1.31 0.20 23.02
N SER A 167 0.30 -0.11 23.83
CA SER A 167 -1.08 -0.22 23.35
C SER A 167 -1.65 1.15 22.94
N VAL A 168 -1.37 2.21 23.70
CA VAL A 168 -1.79 3.58 23.36
C VAL A 168 -1.15 4.04 22.03
N ILE A 169 0.15 3.77 21.84
CA ILE A 169 0.85 4.09 20.60
C ILE A 169 0.26 3.32 19.43
N ALA A 170 -0.01 2.02 19.60
CA ALA A 170 -0.65 1.20 18.57
C ALA A 170 -2.00 1.78 18.14
N GLU A 171 -2.86 2.20 19.08
CA GLU A 171 -4.13 2.86 18.79
C GLU A 171 -3.96 4.20 18.08
N ASN A 172 -2.93 4.99 18.43
CA ASN A 172 -2.63 6.23 17.73
C ASN A 172 -2.15 5.99 16.30
N ILE A 173 -1.38 4.93 16.04
CA ILE A 173 -0.95 4.53 14.69
C ILE A 173 -2.15 4.22 13.79
N LEU A 174 -3.22 3.59 14.31
CA LEU A 174 -4.42 3.26 13.52
C LEU A 174 -5.11 4.49 12.92
N LYS A 175 -4.92 5.67 13.52
CA LYS A 175 -5.46 6.96 13.02
C LYS A 175 -4.70 7.49 11.80
N ARG A 176 -3.55 6.90 11.46
CA ARG A 176 -2.80 7.25 10.25
C ARG A 176 -3.42 6.57 9.02
N ASP A 177 -2.90 6.94 7.86
CA ASP A 177 -3.30 6.34 6.59
C ASP A 177 -2.15 5.51 5.98
N PHE A 178 -2.50 4.38 5.37
CA PHE A 178 -1.77 3.85 4.23
C PHE A 178 -1.93 4.79 3.04
N PHE A 179 -0.90 4.86 2.20
CA PHE A 179 -0.93 5.70 1.00
C PHE A 179 -0.17 5.07 -0.14
N ILE A 180 -0.77 5.13 -1.32
CA ILE A 180 -0.22 4.61 -2.57
C ILE A 180 -0.34 5.67 -3.66
N TYR A 181 0.58 5.68 -4.60
CA TYR A 181 0.48 6.59 -5.74
C TYR A 181 -0.59 6.09 -6.71
N PRO A 182 -1.51 6.95 -7.16
CA PRO A 182 -2.41 6.58 -8.25
C PRO A 182 -1.62 6.39 -9.54
N HIS A 183 -2.12 5.52 -10.42
CA HIS A 183 -1.44 5.10 -11.64
C HIS A 183 -1.22 6.28 -12.61
N PHE A 184 -2.23 7.13 -12.82
CA PHE A 184 -2.18 8.16 -13.85
C PHE A 184 -1.47 9.45 -13.45
N LEU A 185 -1.32 9.72 -12.14
CA LEU A 185 -0.74 10.97 -11.67
C LEU A 185 -0.13 10.87 -10.27
N ARG A 186 1.15 11.19 -10.13
CA ARG A 186 1.86 11.15 -8.84
C ARG A 186 1.95 12.49 -8.13
N SER A 187 1.81 13.61 -8.85
CA SER A 187 1.96 14.96 -8.29
C SER A 187 1.15 16.01 -9.04
N SER A 188 0.49 16.91 -8.31
CA SER A 188 -0.24 18.07 -8.83
C SER A 188 -0.48 19.12 -7.73
N GLY A 189 -0.50 20.39 -8.12
CA GLY A 189 -0.89 21.50 -7.24
C GLY A 189 -2.37 21.55 -6.94
N GLU A 190 -3.18 21.05 -7.86
CA GLU A 190 -4.63 21.26 -7.89
C GLU A 190 -5.41 20.05 -7.38
N ILE A 191 -4.91 18.84 -7.64
CA ILE A 191 -5.63 17.60 -7.33
C ILE A 191 -5.45 17.24 -5.85
N SER A 192 -6.57 17.25 -5.14
CA SER A 192 -6.67 17.03 -3.69
C SER A 192 -7.87 16.16 -3.29
N SER A 193 -8.64 15.66 -4.26
CA SER A 193 -9.82 14.82 -4.05
C SER A 193 -9.97 13.78 -5.16
N PHE A 194 -10.77 12.74 -4.91
CA PHE A 194 -11.01 11.68 -5.88
C PHE A 194 -11.74 12.20 -7.11
N TYR A 195 -12.69 13.12 -6.92
CA TYR A 195 -13.39 13.80 -8.01
C TYR A 195 -12.42 14.50 -8.97
N GLN A 196 -11.51 15.32 -8.44
CA GLN A 196 -10.54 16.03 -9.27
C GLN A 196 -9.60 15.06 -10.00
N TYR A 197 -9.18 13.98 -9.33
CA TYR A 197 -8.37 12.94 -9.96
C TYR A 197 -9.11 12.26 -11.13
N ALA A 198 -10.35 11.83 -10.92
CA ALA A 198 -11.15 11.16 -11.93
C ALA A 198 -11.46 12.07 -13.12
N GLU A 199 -11.77 13.35 -12.90
CA GLU A 199 -11.99 14.32 -13.97
C GLU A 199 -10.71 14.67 -14.73
N TYR A 200 -9.55 14.67 -14.05
CA TYR A 200 -8.25 14.78 -14.72
C TYR A 200 -8.02 13.61 -15.68
N VAL A 201 -8.25 12.37 -15.23
CA VAL A 201 -8.11 11.19 -16.11
C VAL A 201 -9.12 11.24 -17.24
N ARG A 202 -10.38 11.62 -16.96
CA ARG A 202 -11.42 11.79 -17.97
C ARG A 202 -11.03 12.80 -19.05
N THR A 203 -10.39 13.90 -18.66
CA THR A 203 -9.99 14.96 -19.58
C THR A 203 -8.77 14.57 -20.41
N THR A 204 -7.80 13.90 -19.79
CA THR A 204 -6.51 13.59 -20.43
C THR A 204 -6.49 12.27 -21.19
N ARG A 205 -7.38 11.34 -20.85
CA ARG A 205 -7.41 9.97 -21.40
C ARG A 205 -8.83 9.44 -21.64
N GLY A 206 -9.84 10.29 -21.66
CA GLY A 206 -11.25 9.87 -21.70
C GLY A 206 -11.63 9.04 -22.93
N ASP A 207 -10.87 9.12 -24.01
CA ASP A 207 -10.97 8.31 -25.22
C ASP A 207 -10.69 6.81 -24.96
N GLN A 208 -9.93 6.49 -23.90
CA GLN A 208 -9.61 5.12 -23.49
C GLN A 208 -10.67 4.51 -22.55
N PHE A 209 -11.71 5.27 -22.19
CA PHE A 209 -12.70 4.86 -21.20
C PHE A 209 -14.12 4.83 -21.78
N PRO A 210 -14.99 3.94 -21.26
CA PRO A 210 -16.39 3.90 -21.67
C PRO A 210 -17.14 5.18 -21.27
N SER A 211 -18.19 5.49 -22.02
CA SER A 211 -19.06 6.62 -21.73
C SER A 211 -19.93 6.38 -20.48
N GLY A 212 -20.37 7.49 -19.87
CA GLY A 212 -21.19 7.47 -18.65
C GLY A 212 -20.35 7.43 -17.36
N ASN A 213 -20.88 8.01 -16.28
CA ASN A 213 -20.12 8.15 -15.03
C ASN A 213 -19.77 6.81 -14.41
N ARG A 214 -20.75 5.90 -14.28
CA ARG A 214 -20.53 4.61 -13.65
C ARG A 214 -19.50 3.76 -14.39
N SER A 215 -19.68 3.58 -15.70
CA SER A 215 -18.77 2.78 -16.51
C SER A 215 -17.36 3.37 -16.54
N PHE A 216 -17.24 4.70 -16.67
CA PHE A 216 -15.95 5.39 -16.60
C PHE A 216 -15.26 5.13 -15.26
N LEU A 217 -15.94 5.39 -14.15
CA LEU A 217 -15.37 5.29 -12.81
C LEU A 217 -15.01 3.85 -12.44
N HIS A 218 -15.85 2.90 -12.82
CA HIS A 218 -15.58 1.49 -12.61
C HIS A 218 -14.34 1.05 -13.40
N ARG A 219 -14.26 1.41 -14.68
CA ARG A 219 -13.07 1.12 -15.50
C ARG A 219 -11.81 1.82 -14.96
N LEU A 220 -11.92 3.04 -14.42
CA LEU A 220 -10.82 3.72 -13.74
C LEU A 220 -10.31 2.88 -12.55
N MET A 221 -11.21 2.36 -11.71
CA MET A 221 -10.82 1.51 -10.59
C MET A 221 -10.21 0.19 -11.02
N GLU A 222 -10.68 -0.44 -12.10
CA GLU A 222 -10.04 -1.63 -12.65
C GLU A 222 -8.58 -1.35 -13.04
N VAL A 223 -8.33 -0.26 -13.76
CA VAL A 223 -6.96 0.08 -14.17
C VAL A 223 -6.06 0.41 -12.97
N GLU A 224 -6.57 1.11 -11.97
CA GLU A 224 -5.82 1.36 -10.72
C GLU A 224 -5.49 0.06 -9.98
N TYR A 225 -6.49 -0.82 -9.83
CA TYR A 225 -6.35 -2.14 -9.20
C TYR A 225 -5.30 -3.00 -9.92
N ASP A 226 -5.33 -3.00 -11.25
CA ASP A 226 -4.44 -3.79 -12.10
C ASP A 226 -2.96 -3.38 -11.98
N ASN A 227 -2.71 -2.12 -11.65
CA ASN A 227 -1.37 -1.55 -11.53
C ASN A 227 -0.85 -1.50 -10.09
N ALA A 228 -1.66 -1.84 -9.10
CA ALA A 228 -1.30 -1.85 -7.68
C ALA A 228 -0.64 -3.18 -7.25
N CYS A 229 0.16 -3.13 -6.19
CA CYS A 229 0.61 -4.31 -5.44
C CYS A 229 -0.59 -4.95 -4.74
N ASP A 230 -0.58 -6.26 -4.52
CA ASP A 230 -1.70 -6.95 -3.89
C ASP A 230 -1.86 -6.53 -2.42
N VAL A 231 -0.74 -6.32 -1.72
CA VAL A 231 -0.66 -5.97 -0.30
C VAL A 231 0.20 -4.73 -0.07
N TYR A 232 -0.22 -3.91 0.89
CA TYR A 232 0.55 -2.81 1.43
C TYR A 232 0.68 -2.96 2.94
N THR A 233 1.89 -2.78 3.46
CA THR A 233 2.13 -2.68 4.90
C THR A 233 2.99 -1.47 5.23
N ARG A 234 2.92 -1.03 6.48
CA ARG A 234 3.73 0.09 6.98
C ARG A 234 4.16 -0.16 8.42
N LEU A 235 5.46 -0.19 8.64
CA LEU A 235 6.06 -0.35 9.96
C LEU A 235 6.43 1.00 10.57
N TYR A 236 6.28 1.10 11.88
CA TYR A 236 6.51 2.34 12.62
C TYR A 236 7.63 2.20 13.64
N PHE A 237 8.65 3.02 13.51
CA PHE A 237 9.86 2.98 14.33
C PHE A 237 9.77 3.98 15.47
N ASP A 238 9.78 3.47 16.69
CA ASP A 238 10.01 4.24 17.91
C ASP A 238 11.50 4.18 18.26
N TYR A 239 12.29 5.08 17.68
CA TYR A 239 13.71 5.18 17.98
C TYR A 239 13.98 5.64 19.42
N GLY A 240 13.00 6.23 20.11
CA GLY A 240 13.15 6.68 21.50
C GLY A 240 13.18 5.52 22.48
N SER A 241 12.35 4.52 22.25
CA SER A 241 12.30 3.29 23.07
C SER A 241 13.02 2.09 22.45
N GLY A 242 13.39 2.16 21.17
CA GLY A 242 14.08 1.06 20.47
C GLY A 242 13.16 0.00 19.90
N HIS A 243 11.92 0.34 19.54
CA HIS A 243 10.89 -0.61 19.11
C HIS A 243 10.33 -0.35 17.71
N VAL A 244 9.75 -1.38 17.11
CA VAL A 244 9.01 -1.31 15.83
C VAL A 244 7.60 -1.83 16.03
N TYR A 245 6.62 -1.12 15.47
CA TYR A 245 5.21 -1.52 15.45
C TYR A 245 4.83 -1.96 14.04
N ILE A 246 4.14 -3.09 13.97
CA ILE A 246 3.57 -3.69 12.76
C ILE A 246 2.05 -3.68 12.95
N PRO A 247 1.35 -2.64 12.48
CA PRO A 247 -0.09 -2.48 12.71
C PRO A 247 -0.95 -3.44 11.88
N GLY A 248 -0.36 -4.11 10.88
CA GLY A 248 -1.08 -4.96 9.95
C GLY A 248 -0.75 -4.68 8.50
N TYR A 249 -1.65 -5.10 7.63
CA TYR A 249 -1.59 -4.89 6.19
C TYR A 249 -2.94 -4.43 5.65
N ILE A 250 -2.95 -3.99 4.40
CA ILE A 250 -4.18 -3.70 3.66
C ILE A 250 -4.08 -4.24 2.24
N SER A 251 -5.20 -4.70 1.68
CA SER A 251 -5.23 -5.18 0.29
C SER A 251 -5.40 -4.01 -0.68
N ARG A 252 -4.96 -4.16 -1.93
CA ARG A 252 -5.26 -3.14 -2.97
C ARG A 252 -6.76 -2.88 -3.14
N GLU A 253 -7.59 -3.90 -2.94
CA GLU A 253 -9.03 -3.77 -3.14
C GLU A 253 -9.63 -2.69 -2.22
N ASP A 254 -9.15 -2.61 -0.98
CA ASP A 254 -9.64 -1.67 0.03
C ASP A 254 -9.44 -0.19 -0.37
N PHE A 255 -8.43 0.11 -1.19
CA PHE A 255 -8.22 1.47 -1.73
C PHE A 255 -9.24 1.85 -2.80
N PHE A 256 -9.83 0.88 -3.50
CA PHE A 256 -10.58 1.12 -4.74
C PHE A 256 -12.07 0.77 -4.63
N VAL A 257 -12.49 0.09 -3.56
CA VAL A 257 -13.91 -0.05 -3.20
C VAL A 257 -14.50 1.31 -2.78
N ARG A 258 -13.71 2.11 -2.06
CA ARG A 258 -14.06 3.46 -1.60
C ARG A 258 -12.86 4.40 -1.80
N PRO A 259 -12.64 4.87 -3.04
CA PRO A 259 -11.45 5.62 -3.40
C PRO A 259 -11.42 6.99 -2.73
N ARG A 260 -10.36 7.24 -1.97
CA ARG A 260 -10.06 8.53 -1.36
C ARG A 260 -8.71 9.00 -1.87
N ILE A 261 -8.71 10.16 -2.52
CA ILE A 261 -7.48 10.85 -2.93
C ILE A 261 -7.23 12.00 -1.97
N GLY A 262 -5.97 12.19 -1.59
CA GLY A 262 -5.56 13.33 -0.78
C GLY A 262 -4.10 13.69 -0.99
N LYS A 263 -3.66 14.69 -0.22
CA LYS A 263 -2.28 15.18 -0.17
C LYS A 263 -1.72 14.96 1.22
N MET A 264 -0.43 14.68 1.31
CA MET A 264 0.24 14.65 2.61
C MET A 264 0.51 16.07 3.12
N PRO A 265 0.21 16.35 4.40
CA PRO A 265 0.61 17.61 5.02
C PRO A 265 2.14 17.67 5.14
N GLY A 266 2.75 18.69 4.54
CA GLY A 266 4.20 18.93 4.62
C GLY A 266 4.78 19.70 3.43
N ALA A 267 5.74 20.57 3.69
CA ALA A 267 6.37 21.43 2.68
C ALA A 267 7.04 20.64 1.53
N LYS A 268 7.57 19.44 1.82
CA LYS A 268 8.28 18.59 0.85
C LYS A 268 7.34 17.68 0.02
N SER A 269 6.09 17.50 0.44
CA SER A 269 5.15 16.52 -0.15
C SER A 269 3.78 17.09 -0.50
N GLY A 270 3.54 18.38 -0.31
CA GLY A 270 2.23 19.02 -0.54
C GLY A 270 1.76 19.03 -2.00
N GLN A 271 2.59 18.55 -2.92
CA GLN A 271 2.24 18.35 -4.33
C GLN A 271 1.99 16.88 -4.67
N ALA A 272 2.45 15.93 -3.85
CA ALA A 272 2.25 14.52 -4.10
C ALA A 272 0.78 14.13 -3.88
N VAL A 273 0.26 13.32 -4.79
CA VAL A 273 -1.12 12.84 -4.80
C VAL A 273 -1.12 11.37 -4.39
N TYR A 274 -1.99 11.01 -3.45
CA TYR A 274 -2.08 9.64 -2.92
C TYR A 274 -3.52 9.15 -2.90
N CYS A 275 -3.71 7.87 -3.23
CA CYS A 275 -4.85 7.11 -2.73
C CYS A 275 -4.57 6.80 -1.26
N MET A 276 -5.52 7.12 -0.37
CA MET A 276 -5.34 7.06 1.08
C MET A 276 -6.38 6.16 1.72
N ARG A 277 -5.96 5.37 2.71
CA ARG A 277 -6.87 4.53 3.48
C ARG A 277 -6.40 4.41 4.91
N SER A 278 -7.30 4.49 5.89
CA SER A 278 -6.92 4.43 7.30
C SER A 278 -6.23 3.11 7.61
N ILE A 279 -5.20 3.14 8.45
CA ILE A 279 -4.57 1.93 8.97
C ILE A 279 -5.55 1.14 9.85
N GLY A 280 -6.49 1.81 10.50
CA GLY A 280 -7.60 1.19 11.22
C GLY A 280 -8.49 0.29 10.35
N ASP A 281 -8.55 0.54 9.04
CA ASP A 281 -9.30 -0.29 8.07
C ASP A 281 -8.52 -1.51 7.59
N GLY A 282 -7.23 -1.63 7.94
CA GLY A 282 -6.40 -2.78 7.61
C GLY A 282 -6.71 -4.02 8.44
N PHE A 283 -5.92 -5.07 8.25
CA PHE A 283 -6.04 -6.38 8.89
C PHE A 283 -4.76 -6.70 9.65
N PRO A 284 -4.84 -7.37 10.82
CA PRO A 284 -3.66 -7.91 11.51
C PRO A 284 -2.83 -8.81 10.58
N VAL A 285 -1.51 -8.85 10.76
CA VAL A 285 -0.61 -9.66 9.90
C VAL A 285 -0.97 -11.14 9.97
N GLU A 286 -1.41 -11.61 11.13
CA GLU A 286 -1.79 -13.00 11.38
C GLU A 286 -2.99 -13.47 10.53
N GLU A 287 -3.78 -12.54 9.98
CA GLU A 287 -4.94 -12.88 9.14
C GLU A 287 -4.57 -13.09 7.66
N ILE A 288 -3.31 -12.82 7.28
CA ILE A 288 -2.89 -12.79 5.88
C ILE A 288 -3.09 -14.15 5.18
N ASP A 289 -2.87 -15.26 5.87
CA ASP A 289 -2.96 -16.63 5.30
C ASP A 289 -4.41 -16.99 4.91
N GLY A 290 -5.38 -16.44 5.64
CA GLY A 290 -6.81 -16.67 5.46
C GLY A 290 -7.48 -15.70 4.49
N ASP A 291 -6.77 -14.67 4.03
CA ASP A 291 -7.34 -13.62 3.19
C ASP A 291 -7.60 -14.13 1.76
N ARG A 292 -8.85 -14.54 1.53
CA ARG A 292 -9.33 -15.02 0.24
C ARG A 292 -9.12 -14.03 -0.90
N ARG A 293 -9.03 -12.72 -0.64
CA ARG A 293 -8.77 -11.72 -1.68
C ARG A 293 -7.35 -11.85 -2.24
N LEU A 294 -6.41 -12.35 -1.45
CA LEU A 294 -5.02 -12.58 -1.86
C LEU A 294 -4.85 -13.95 -2.52
N TRP A 295 -5.53 -14.98 -1.99
CA TRP A 295 -5.25 -16.38 -2.36
C TRP A 295 -6.25 -17.05 -3.31
N ASN A 296 -7.45 -16.50 -3.52
CA ASN A 296 -8.45 -17.14 -4.40
C ASN A 296 -8.29 -16.78 -5.88
N HIS A 297 -7.49 -15.76 -6.22
CA HIS A 297 -7.25 -15.30 -7.59
C HIS A 297 -8.52 -14.93 -8.39
N ASP A 298 -9.62 -14.61 -7.70
CA ASP A 298 -10.89 -14.23 -8.30
C ASP A 298 -10.91 -12.74 -8.68
N ARG A 299 -10.26 -12.44 -9.82
CA ARG A 299 -10.15 -11.07 -10.35
C ARG A 299 -11.51 -10.49 -10.74
N GLN A 300 -12.39 -11.29 -11.33
CA GLN A 300 -13.71 -10.83 -11.75
C GLN A 300 -14.60 -10.51 -10.54
N GLY A 301 -14.55 -11.33 -9.49
CA GLY A 301 -15.21 -11.03 -8.24
C GLY A 301 -14.64 -9.77 -7.58
N ALA A 302 -13.32 -9.54 -7.65
CA ALA A 302 -12.70 -8.32 -7.16
C ALA A 302 -13.19 -7.09 -7.94
N TYR A 303 -13.18 -7.12 -9.28
CA TYR A 303 -13.71 -6.04 -10.12
C TYR A 303 -15.17 -5.70 -9.80
N ALA A 304 -15.99 -6.71 -9.53
CA ALA A 304 -17.37 -6.49 -9.14
C ALA A 304 -17.51 -5.78 -7.78
N ARG A 305 -16.50 -5.81 -6.91
CA ARG A 305 -16.51 -5.13 -5.60
C ARG A 305 -15.98 -3.69 -5.68
N LEU A 306 -15.20 -3.35 -6.71
CA LEU A 306 -14.64 -2.01 -6.89
C LEU A 306 -15.74 -0.94 -7.04
N PHE A 307 -15.39 0.31 -6.77
CA PHE A 307 -16.31 1.43 -6.89
C PHE A 307 -16.93 1.51 -8.29
N GLY A 308 -18.27 1.53 -8.36
CA GLY A 308 -19.04 1.49 -9.59
C GLY A 308 -19.28 0.09 -10.19
N GLY A 309 -18.69 -0.97 -9.64
CA GLY A 309 -18.84 -2.35 -10.11
C GLY A 309 -20.23 -2.93 -9.83
N ARG A 310 -20.79 -2.68 -8.64
CA ARG A 310 -22.14 -3.13 -8.25
C ARG A 310 -23.19 -2.05 -8.43
N ALA A 311 -24.42 -2.51 -8.70
CA ALA A 311 -25.57 -1.63 -8.76
C ALA A 311 -26.08 -1.41 -7.34
N GLU A 312 -25.96 -0.18 -6.86
CA GLU A 312 -26.50 0.21 -5.56
C GLU A 312 -28.01 0.44 -5.66
N LEU A 313 -28.74 0.04 -4.63
CA LEU A 313 -30.18 0.21 -4.54
C LEU A 313 -30.52 1.32 -3.55
N CYS A 314 -31.54 2.10 -3.87
CA CYS A 314 -31.98 3.19 -3.02
C CYS A 314 -32.58 2.61 -1.72
N PRO A 315 -32.08 3.01 -0.54
CA PRO A 315 -32.62 2.51 0.73
C PRO A 315 -34.05 3.00 1.01
N CYS A 316 -34.53 4.02 0.28
CA CYS A 316 -35.88 4.56 0.46
C CYS A 316 -36.95 3.89 -0.41
N CYS A 317 -36.60 3.41 -1.61
CA CYS A 317 -37.60 2.89 -2.55
C CYS A 317 -37.15 1.67 -3.36
N GLY A 318 -35.95 1.14 -3.13
CA GLY A 318 -35.40 -0.02 -3.86
C GLY A 318 -34.99 0.26 -5.31
N GLY A 319 -35.21 1.48 -5.82
CA GLY A 319 -34.81 1.86 -7.19
C GLY A 319 -33.28 1.88 -7.37
N LYS A 320 -32.80 1.54 -8.56
CA LYS A 320 -31.35 1.57 -8.90
C LYS A 320 -30.80 2.99 -8.78
N LEU A 321 -29.71 3.14 -8.04
CA LEU A 321 -28.97 4.39 -7.91
C LEU A 321 -28.07 4.61 -9.13
N GLN A 322 -27.97 5.87 -9.56
CA GLN A 322 -27.09 6.32 -10.62
C GLN A 322 -25.95 7.16 -10.03
N ILE A 323 -24.74 7.02 -10.58
CA ILE A 323 -23.61 7.85 -10.18
C ILE A 323 -23.67 9.18 -10.94
N CYS A 324 -23.86 10.26 -10.20
CA CYS A 324 -23.89 11.62 -10.70
C CYS A 324 -22.66 12.41 -10.21
N ALA A 325 -22.34 13.47 -10.94
CA ALA A 325 -21.21 14.35 -10.66
C ALA A 325 -21.75 15.74 -10.29
N SER A 326 -21.19 16.37 -9.25
CA SER A 326 -21.43 17.77 -8.94
C SER A 326 -20.14 18.55 -9.09
N ARG A 327 -20.06 19.38 -10.15
CA ARG A 327 -18.92 20.28 -10.37
C ARG A 327 -18.76 21.30 -9.25
N ASN A 328 -19.88 21.86 -8.77
CA ASN A 328 -19.88 22.87 -7.72
C ASN A 328 -19.39 22.32 -6.37
N ARG A 329 -19.74 21.07 -6.05
CA ARG A 329 -19.31 20.40 -4.82
C ARG A 329 -18.03 19.58 -4.99
N GLN A 330 -17.53 19.46 -6.22
CA GLN A 330 -16.39 18.61 -6.59
C GLN A 330 -16.49 17.20 -6.00
N GLN A 331 -17.62 16.53 -6.22
CA GLN A 331 -17.87 15.20 -5.69
C GLN A 331 -18.73 14.36 -6.64
N TYR A 332 -18.53 13.04 -6.59
CA TYR A 332 -19.52 12.08 -7.09
C TYR A 332 -20.50 11.72 -5.98
N PHE A 333 -21.72 11.40 -6.36
CA PHE A 333 -22.78 11.00 -5.43
C PHE A 333 -23.75 10.05 -6.13
N TYR A 334 -24.46 9.25 -5.36
CA TYR A 334 -25.54 8.42 -5.86
C TYR A 334 -26.85 9.21 -5.90
N HIS A 335 -27.57 9.16 -7.01
CA HIS A 335 -28.91 9.76 -7.15
C HIS A 335 -29.95 8.68 -7.43
N CYS A 336 -31.08 8.75 -6.71
CA CYS A 336 -32.26 7.96 -7.01
C CYS A 336 -33.28 8.78 -7.79
N PHE A 337 -33.48 8.46 -9.08
CA PHE A 337 -34.51 9.11 -9.88
C PHE A 337 -35.95 8.71 -9.49
N GLY A 338 -36.12 7.61 -8.75
CA GLY A 338 -37.44 7.17 -8.27
C GLY A 338 -37.98 8.01 -7.10
N CYS A 339 -37.12 8.44 -6.17
CA CYS A 339 -37.52 9.26 -5.01
C CYS A 339 -36.85 10.64 -4.94
N GLY A 340 -36.02 11.00 -5.90
CA GLY A 340 -35.34 12.29 -6.01
C GLY A 340 -34.20 12.53 -4.99
N LYS A 341 -33.82 11.52 -4.21
CA LYS A 341 -32.82 11.67 -3.13
C LYS A 341 -31.38 11.45 -3.62
N ASN A 342 -30.46 12.18 -2.99
CA ASN A 342 -29.01 12.04 -3.15
C ASN A 342 -28.41 11.29 -1.96
N PHE A 343 -27.42 10.45 -2.20
CA PHE A 343 -26.67 9.68 -1.21
C PHE A 343 -25.17 9.87 -1.45
N SER A 344 -24.37 9.82 -0.39
CA SER A 344 -22.91 9.89 -0.55
C SER A 344 -22.40 8.71 -1.38
N ALA A 345 -21.41 8.95 -2.22
CA ALA A 345 -20.67 7.88 -2.88
C ALA A 345 -19.70 7.15 -1.94
N ASP A 346 -19.46 7.71 -0.75
CA ASP A 346 -18.53 7.19 0.27
C ASP A 346 -19.16 6.13 1.21
N LEU A 347 -20.38 5.66 0.92
CA LEU A 347 -21.17 4.76 1.77
C LEU A 347 -20.46 3.47 2.16
#